data_AF-A0A343TK36-F1
#
_entry.id   AF-A0A343TK36-F1
#
_cell.length_a   1.000
_cell.length_b   1.000
_cell.length_c   1.000
_cell.angle_alpha   90.00
_cell.angle_beta   90.00
_cell.angle_gamma   90.00
#
_symmetry.space_group_name_H-M   'P 1'
#
loop_
_entity.id
_entity.type
_entity.pdbx_description
1 polymer ?
#
loop_
_entity_poly.entity_id
_entity_poly.type
_entity_poly.pdbx_seq_one_letter_code
_entity_poly.pdbx_strand_id
1 'polypeptide(L)'
;MDDARDEDDRIVRVNAGELTADEIIDALESGSRVIITVDLFGSTTDIALRHDGEIYYCDTPTRLHKHRQESEMRACIERMGYGRTEDE
;
A
#
# COMPACT_ATOMS: atom_id res chain seq x y z
N MET A 1 0.89 18.98 25.13
CA MET A 1 1.69 19.23 23.91
C MET A 1 2.59 18.03 23.73
N ASP A 2 2.02 16.93 23.24
CA ASP A 2 2.69 15.70 22.78
C ASP A 2 1.56 14.87 22.16
N ASP A 3 1.01 15.32 21.03
CA ASP A 3 -0.15 14.69 20.34
C ASP A 3 0.24 14.13 18.96
N ALA A 4 1.53 14.23 18.58
CA ALA A 4 2.02 13.79 17.28
C ALA A 4 2.53 12.33 17.25
N ARG A 5 2.38 11.60 18.36
CA ARG A 5 2.95 10.24 18.54
C ARG A 5 1.99 9.09 18.22
N ASP A 6 0.69 9.37 18.03
CA ASP A 6 -0.33 8.34 17.82
C ASP A 6 -0.60 8.05 16.32
N GLU A 7 -0.21 8.94 15.40
CA GLU A 7 -0.49 8.80 13.95
C GLU A 7 0.50 7.89 13.19
N ASP A 8 1.70 7.66 13.73
CA ASP A 8 2.77 6.89 13.06
C ASP A 8 2.76 5.38 13.45
N ASP A 9 2.08 5.01 14.54
CA ASP A 9 2.11 3.64 15.11
C ASP A 9 1.38 2.59 14.24
N ARG A 10 0.55 3.02 13.28
CA ARG A 10 -0.13 2.12 12.32
C ARG A 10 0.37 2.25 10.89
N ILE A 11 1.61 2.73 10.69
CA ILE A 11 2.21 2.80 9.37
C ILE A 11 3.11 1.59 9.15
N VAL A 12 2.79 0.78 8.14
CA VAL A 12 3.60 -0.34 7.68
C VAL A 12 4.45 0.14 6.51
N ARG A 13 5.78 0.15 6.65
CA ARG A 13 6.70 0.53 5.57
C ARG A 13 7.45 -0.69 5.07
N VAL A 14 7.33 -0.99 3.79
CA VAL A 14 7.87 -2.20 3.16
C VAL A 14 8.41 -1.89 1.77
N ASN A 15 9.29 -2.74 1.27
CA ASN A 15 9.72 -2.67 -0.13
C ASN A 15 8.74 -3.41 -1.04
N ALA A 16 8.73 -3.05 -2.33
CA ALA A 16 8.00 -3.81 -3.34
C ALA A 16 8.42 -5.29 -3.30
N GLY A 17 7.44 -6.19 -3.21
CA GLY A 17 7.70 -7.64 -3.14
C GLY A 17 8.06 -8.19 -1.76
N GLU A 18 8.08 -7.36 -0.71
CA GLU A 18 8.34 -7.83 0.66
C GLU A 18 7.11 -8.55 1.26
N LEU A 19 5.93 -7.97 1.04
CA LEU A 19 4.62 -8.52 1.43
C LEU A 19 3.86 -9.03 0.21
N THR A 20 2.98 -10.01 0.39
CA THR A 20 1.99 -10.39 -0.63
C THR A 20 0.88 -9.34 -0.76
N ALA A 21 0.10 -9.43 -1.84
CA ALA A 21 -1.04 -8.52 -2.00
C ALA A 21 -2.08 -8.69 -0.88
N ASP A 22 -2.31 -9.92 -0.43
CA ASP A 22 -3.19 -10.24 0.70
C ASP A 22 -2.67 -9.63 2.01
N GLU A 23 -1.38 -9.77 2.33
CA GLU A 23 -0.79 -9.17 3.55
C GLU A 23 -0.90 -7.65 3.57
N ILE A 24 -0.72 -7.02 2.40
CA ILE A 24 -0.92 -5.57 2.24
C ILE A 24 -2.37 -5.20 2.50
N ILE A 25 -3.32 -5.93 1.93
CA ILE A 25 -4.75 -5.69 2.11
C ILE A 25 -5.18 -5.88 3.57
N ASP A 26 -4.74 -6.97 4.22
CA ASP A 26 -5.02 -7.23 5.63
C ASP A 26 -4.53 -6.07 6.52
N ALA A 27 -3.35 -5.51 6.23
CA ALA A 27 -2.85 -4.34 6.94
C ALA A 27 -3.78 -3.12 6.74
N LEU A 28 -4.26 -2.89 5.51
CA LEU A 28 -5.20 -1.81 5.20
C LEU A 28 -6.55 -1.98 5.92
N GLU A 29 -7.09 -3.20 5.95
CA GLU A 29 -8.33 -3.54 6.65
C GLU A 29 -8.20 -3.40 8.18
N SER A 30 -7.03 -3.68 8.72
CA SER A 30 -6.69 -3.43 10.13
C SER A 30 -6.62 -1.93 10.48
N GLY A 31 -6.81 -1.05 9.49
CA GLY A 31 -6.73 0.40 9.63
C GLY A 31 -5.29 0.91 9.65
N SER A 32 -4.34 0.10 9.17
CA SER A 32 -2.96 0.54 8.96
C SER A 32 -2.82 1.21 7.60
N ARG A 33 -1.86 2.12 7.49
CA ARG A 33 -1.45 2.70 6.21
C ARG A 33 -0.19 1.98 5.74
N VAL A 34 -0.18 1.53 4.49
CA VAL A 34 1.00 0.85 3.92
C VAL A 34 1.77 1.82 3.03
N ILE A 35 3.05 2.00 3.28
CA ILE A 35 3.97 2.74 2.41
C ILE A 35 4.88 1.73 1.75
N ILE A 36 4.84 1.69 0.42
CA ILE A 36 5.61 0.75 -0.38
C ILE A 36 6.70 1.53 -1.10
N THR A 37 7.94 1.24 -0.77
CA THR A 37 9.08 1.80 -1.45
C THR A 37 9.37 0.98 -2.71
N VAL A 38 9.34 1.63 -3.87
CA VAL A 38 9.55 1.01 -5.18
C VAL A 38 10.69 1.69 -5.92
N ASP A 39 11.53 0.91 -6.60
CA ASP A 39 12.57 1.43 -7.49
C ASP A 39 12.05 1.53 -8.93
N LEU A 40 11.86 2.76 -9.42
CA LEU A 40 11.38 3.07 -10.76
C LEU A 40 12.46 3.84 -11.51
N PHE A 41 13.01 3.24 -12.58
CA PHE A 41 14.00 3.88 -13.47
C PHE A 41 15.20 4.50 -12.73
N GLY A 42 15.71 3.81 -11.70
CA GLY A 42 16.85 4.27 -10.90
C GLY A 42 16.50 5.36 -9.89
N SER A 43 15.22 5.63 -9.66
CA SER A 43 14.72 6.49 -8.59
C SER A 43 13.84 5.68 -7.65
N THR A 44 14.18 5.71 -6.37
CA THR A 44 13.35 5.14 -5.31
C THR A 44 12.19 6.08 -5.01
N THR A 45 10.98 5.56 -4.92
CA THR A 45 9.75 6.33 -4.72
C THR A 45 8.83 5.61 -3.76
N ASP A 46 8.18 6.36 -2.88
CA ASP A 46 7.20 5.82 -1.96
C ASP A 46 5.79 5.91 -2.55
N ILE A 47 5.09 4.78 -2.51
CA ILE A 47 3.68 4.64 -2.86
C ILE A 47 2.89 4.48 -1.58
N ALA A 48 1.82 5.24 -1.39
CA ALA A 48 0.99 5.12 -0.21
C ALA A 48 -0.33 4.40 -0.53
N LEU A 49 -0.57 3.29 0.16
CA LEU A 49 -1.84 2.60 0.15
C LEU A 49 -2.59 2.90 1.46
N ARG A 50 -3.88 3.18 1.35
CA ARG A 50 -4.76 3.42 2.50
C ARG A 50 -6.17 2.90 2.22
N HIS A 51 -6.91 2.62 3.28
CA HIS A 51 -8.33 2.31 3.23
C HIS A 51 -9.08 3.22 4.21
N ASP A 52 -10.21 3.77 3.81
CA ASP A 52 -11.07 4.61 4.68
C ASP A 52 -12.25 3.84 5.29
N GLY A 53 -12.34 2.53 5.03
CA GLY A 53 -13.45 1.66 5.41
C GLY A 53 -14.49 1.43 4.30
N GLU A 54 -14.43 2.19 3.21
CA GLU A 54 -15.30 2.01 2.04
C GLU A 54 -14.51 1.92 0.73
N ILE A 55 -13.44 2.71 0.61
CA ILE A 55 -12.65 2.90 -0.61
C ILE A 55 -11.18 2.68 -0.32
N TYR A 56 -10.54 1.82 -1.11
CA TYR A 56 -9.09 1.71 -1.13
C TYR A 56 -8.49 2.76 -2.04
N TYR A 57 -7.43 3.40 -1.57
CA TYR A 57 -6.67 4.39 -2.32
C TYR A 57 -5.25 3.89 -2.53
N CYS A 58 -4.82 3.91 -3.78
CA CYS A 58 -3.43 3.71 -4.18
C CYS A 58 -2.90 5.04 -4.70
N ASP A 59 -2.15 5.73 -3.83
CA ASP A 59 -1.61 7.06 -4.08
C ASP A 59 -0.20 6.93 -4.66
N THR A 60 -0.14 7.01 -5.99
CA THR A 60 1.12 7.04 -6.71
C THR A 60 1.45 8.50 -7.07
N PRO A 61 2.73 8.87 -7.24
CA PRO A 61 3.11 10.25 -7.54
C PRO A 61 2.46 10.81 -8.80
N THR A 62 2.11 9.95 -9.75
CA THR A 62 1.54 10.35 -11.03
C THR A 62 0.02 10.31 -11.04
N ARG A 63 -0.60 9.48 -10.19
CA ARG A 63 -2.05 9.27 -10.17
C ARG A 63 -2.55 8.66 -8.87
N LEU A 64 -3.68 9.18 -8.40
CA LEU A 64 -4.48 8.56 -7.35
C LEU A 64 -5.46 7.55 -7.95
N HIS A 65 -5.25 6.27 -7.66
CA HIS A 65 -6.15 5.17 -8.01
C HIS A 65 -7.12 4.89 -6.85
N LYS A 66 -8.39 4.60 -7.17
CA LYS A 66 -9.44 4.31 -6.18
C LYS A 66 -10.14 3.01 -6.53
N HIS A 67 -10.38 2.18 -5.53
CA HIS A 67 -10.98 0.86 -5.68
C HIS A 67 -12.06 0.67 -4.61
N ARG A 68 -13.18 0.05 -4.98
CA ARG A 68 -14.29 -0.21 -4.03
C ARG A 68 -14.26 -1.63 -3.48
N GLN A 69 -13.53 -2.50 -4.14
CA GLN A 69 -13.52 -3.92 -3.85
C GLN A 69 -12.09 -4.34 -3.56
N GLU A 70 -11.95 -5.25 -2.59
CA GLU A 70 -10.67 -5.86 -2.25
C GLU A 70 -10.00 -6.48 -3.48
N SER A 71 -10.74 -7.23 -4.30
CA SER A 71 -10.22 -7.85 -5.53
C SER A 71 -9.69 -6.84 -6.54
N GLU A 72 -10.28 -5.64 -6.62
CA GLU A 72 -9.77 -4.57 -7.49
C GLU A 72 -8.46 -3.98 -6.96
N MET A 73 -8.36 -3.83 -5.64
CA MET A 73 -7.13 -3.36 -4.98
C MET A 73 -6.01 -4.41 -5.09
N ARG A 74 -6.32 -5.70 -4.85
CA ARG A 74 -5.40 -6.83 -5.05
C ARG A 74 -4.82 -6.82 -6.46
N ALA A 75 -5.70 -6.76 -7.46
CA ALA A 75 -5.29 -6.70 -8.86
C ALA A 75 -4.45 -5.45 -9.19
N CYS A 76 -4.66 -4.32 -8.50
CA CYS A 76 -3.81 -3.13 -8.63
C CYS A 76 -2.42 -3.38 -8.05
N ILE A 77 -2.34 -3.95 -6.85
CA ILE A 77 -1.08 -4.26 -6.15
C ILE A 77 -0.23 -5.23 -6.99
N GLU A 78 -0.84 -6.31 -7.48
CA GLU A 78 -0.19 -7.30 -8.34
C GLU A 78 0.26 -6.70 -9.67
N ARG A 79 -0.63 -5.98 -10.36
CA ARG A 79 -0.32 -5.37 -11.67
C ARG A 79 0.82 -4.35 -11.59
N MET A 80 0.91 -3.63 -10.47
CA MET A 80 1.95 -2.64 -10.25
C MET A 80 3.24 -3.23 -9.68
N GLY A 81 3.26 -4.54 -9.34
CA GLY A 81 4.43 -5.20 -8.76
C GLY A 81 4.74 -4.75 -7.34
N TYR A 82 3.72 -4.32 -6.58
CA TYR A 82 3.89 -3.89 -5.19
C TYR A 82 3.93 -5.07 -4.22
N GLY A 83 3.14 -6.10 -4.51
CA GLY A 83 3.11 -7.33 -3.74
C GLY A 83 4.01 -8.40 -4.35
N ARG A 84 4.47 -9.34 -3.53
CA ARG A 84 5.11 -10.57 -3.97
C ARG A 84 4.09 -11.44 -4.70
N THR A 85 4.41 -11.85 -5.91
CA THR A 85 3.67 -12.90 -6.64
C THR A 85 4.14 -14.26 -6.11
N GLU A 86 3.24 -15.22 -5.90
CA GLU A 86 3.61 -16.57 -5.42
C GLU A 86 4.27 -17.44 -6.52
N ASP A 87 4.49 -16.89 -7.71
CA ASP A 87 5.01 -17.58 -8.89
C ASP A 87 6.55 -17.55 -9.04
N GLU A 88 7.31 -17.10 -8.03
CA GLU A 88 8.79 -16.97 -8.07
C GLU A 88 9.54 -17.77 -6.98
#